data_AF-B0CTT3-F1
#
_entry.id   AF-B0CTT3-F1
#
_cell.length_a   1.000
_cell.length_b   1.000
_cell.length_c   1.000
_cell.angle_alpha   90.00
_cell.angle_beta   90.00
_cell.angle_gamma   90.00
#
_symmetry.space_group_name_H-M   'P 1'
#
loop_
_entity.id
_entity.type
_entity.pdbx_description
1 polymer ?
#
loop_
_entity_poly.entity_id
_entity_poly.type
_entity_poly.pdbx_seq_one_letter_code
_entity_poly.pdbx_strand_id
1 'polypeptide(L)'
;MSPWKSPLEGYQNAEPLPTTVNSDGKSLYNPPGTKSPSYDEFPKPIDSSNNGFDFHIYYMQTVPSEAIFARELHERVRREFPELRIYKFWDRPVGPHPTAMFEVNTFTPHQTGAFFSWLTVNRGPCSVLIHPNTNDAYKDHTELMSWMGRPWPLNAEMLKGH
;
A
#
# COMPACT_ATOMS: atom_id res chain seq x y z
N MET A 1 16.92 16.03 -20.94
CA MET A 1 16.38 14.66 -21.10
C MET A 1 15.62 14.29 -19.84
N SER A 2 14.58 13.46 -19.94
CA SER A 2 13.82 12.99 -18.77
C SER A 2 14.76 12.24 -17.80
N PRO A 3 14.70 12.50 -16.48
CA PRO A 3 15.43 11.70 -15.48
C PRO A 3 14.81 10.31 -15.29
N TRP A 4 13.59 10.09 -15.78
CA TRP A 4 12.87 8.82 -15.67
C TRP A 4 13.08 7.94 -16.89
N LYS A 5 13.31 6.65 -16.63
CA LYS A 5 13.29 5.61 -17.68
C LYS A 5 11.90 5.52 -18.30
N SER A 6 11.85 5.12 -19.57
CA SER A 6 10.58 4.89 -20.26
C SER A 6 9.85 3.70 -19.63
N PRO A 7 8.55 3.82 -19.28
CA PRO A 7 7.73 2.67 -18.89
C PRO A 7 7.56 1.62 -20.00
N LEU A 8 7.93 1.96 -21.24
CA LEU A 8 7.97 1.03 -22.38
C LEU A 8 9.33 0.32 -22.53
N GLU A 9 10.23 0.44 -21.55
CA GLU A 9 11.46 -0.36 -21.50
C GLU A 9 11.09 -1.85 -21.53
N GLY A 10 11.63 -2.60 -22.49
CA GLY A 10 11.27 -4.00 -22.77
C GLY A 10 10.28 -4.18 -23.93
N TYR A 11 9.62 -3.11 -24.38
CA TYR A 11 8.62 -3.12 -25.46
C TYR A 11 9.04 -2.32 -26.70
N GLN A 12 10.32 -1.95 -26.83
CA GLN A 12 10.78 -1.05 -27.90
C GLN A 12 10.55 -1.59 -29.32
N ASN A 13 10.51 -2.92 -29.46
CA ASN A 13 10.30 -3.61 -30.73
C ASN A 13 8.94 -4.32 -30.79
N ALA A 14 8.02 -4.02 -29.88
CA ALA A 14 6.69 -4.62 -29.89
C ALA A 14 5.87 -4.07 -31.06
N GLU A 15 5.01 -4.92 -31.63
CA GLU A 15 4.06 -4.49 -32.65
C GLU A 15 3.12 -3.39 -32.09
N PRO A 16 2.71 -2.41 -32.93
CA PRO A 16 1.77 -1.38 -32.50
C PRO A 16 0.45 -1.98 -31.99
N LEU A 17 -0.05 -1.47 -30.86
CA LEU A 17 -1.36 -1.86 -30.33
C LEU A 17 -2.50 -1.34 -31.23
N PRO A 18 -3.58 -2.12 -31.41
CA PRO A 18 -4.75 -1.67 -32.15
C PRO A 18 -5.48 -0.54 -31.40
N THR A 19 -6.18 0.32 -32.14
CA THR A 19 -7.02 1.40 -31.60
C THR A 19 -8.52 1.07 -31.60
N THR A 20 -8.87 -0.19 -31.89
CA THR A 20 -10.25 -0.67 -31.88
C THR A 20 -10.87 -0.54 -30.49
N VAL A 21 -12.09 -0.03 -30.43
CA VAL A 21 -12.85 0.15 -29.18
C VAL A 21 -13.79 -1.03 -28.95
N ASN A 22 -13.89 -1.51 -27.70
CA ASN A 22 -14.79 -2.58 -27.30
C ASN A 22 -16.27 -2.13 -27.32
N SER A 23 -17.19 -3.05 -27.07
CA SER A 23 -18.64 -2.80 -27.11
C SER A 23 -19.16 -1.79 -26.08
N ASP A 24 -18.41 -1.51 -25.02
CA ASP A 24 -18.72 -0.46 -24.05
C ASP A 24 -18.50 0.97 -24.60
N GLY A 25 -17.91 1.10 -25.80
CA GLY A 25 -17.63 2.36 -26.48
C GLY A 25 -16.52 3.20 -25.84
N LYS A 26 -15.80 2.66 -24.84
CA LYS A 26 -14.79 3.37 -24.05
C LYS A 26 -13.46 2.64 -23.91
N SER A 27 -13.46 1.33 -23.69
CA SER A 27 -12.24 0.55 -23.48
C SER A 27 -11.64 0.12 -24.82
N LEU A 28 -10.30 0.08 -24.89
CA LEU A 28 -9.59 -0.40 -26.06
C LEU A 28 -9.52 -1.93 -26.05
N TYR A 29 -9.62 -2.53 -27.23
CA TYR A 29 -9.30 -3.93 -27.42
C TYR A 29 -7.79 -4.13 -27.21
N ASN A 30 -7.43 -4.91 -26.19
CA ASN A 30 -6.07 -5.38 -25.99
C ASN A 30 -5.98 -6.83 -26.49
N PRO A 31 -5.03 -7.17 -27.39
CA PRO A 31 -4.80 -8.56 -27.79
C PRO A 31 -4.53 -9.45 -26.57
N PRO A 32 -5.11 -10.67 -26.51
CA PRO A 32 -4.80 -11.62 -25.44
C PRO A 32 -3.29 -11.88 -25.34
N GLY A 33 -2.78 -11.96 -24.12
CA GLY A 33 -1.37 -12.22 -23.86
C GLY A 33 -1.17 -12.92 -22.52
N THR A 34 0.09 -13.22 -22.20
CA THR A 34 0.45 -13.79 -20.90
C THR A 34 0.11 -12.83 -19.78
N LYS A 35 -0.40 -13.36 -18.67
CA LYS A 35 -0.67 -12.60 -17.45
C LYS A 35 0.62 -11.94 -16.95
N SER A 36 0.53 -10.71 -16.44
CA SER A 36 1.67 -10.04 -15.83
C SER A 36 2.21 -10.87 -14.66
N PRO A 37 3.54 -11.02 -14.50
CA PRO A 37 4.13 -11.67 -13.33
C PRO A 37 3.78 -10.94 -12.03
N SER A 38 3.39 -9.65 -12.10
CA SER A 38 3.01 -8.85 -10.93
C SER A 38 1.80 -9.35 -10.15
N TYR A 39 1.04 -10.30 -10.71
CA TYR A 39 0.00 -10.97 -9.93
C TYR A 39 0.57 -11.94 -8.91
N ASP A 40 1.73 -12.55 -9.20
CA ASP A 40 2.29 -13.62 -8.39
C ASP A 40 3.47 -13.12 -7.54
N GLU A 41 4.19 -12.10 -8.00
CA GLU A 41 5.32 -11.48 -7.30
C GLU A 41 5.25 -9.95 -7.30
N PHE A 42 5.85 -9.30 -6.30
CA PHE A 42 5.96 -7.84 -6.32
C PHE A 42 7.00 -7.39 -7.36
N PRO A 43 6.74 -6.30 -8.11
CA PRO A 43 7.73 -5.75 -9.02
C PRO A 43 8.93 -5.18 -8.25
N LYS A 44 10.12 -5.31 -8.83
CA LYS A 44 11.32 -4.64 -8.28
C LYS A 44 11.13 -3.12 -8.26
N PRO A 45 11.68 -2.41 -7.25
CA PRO A 45 12.64 -2.88 -6.24
C PRO A 45 12.04 -3.44 -4.94
N ILE A 46 10.75 -3.77 -4.90
CA ILE A 46 10.11 -4.30 -3.69
C ILE A 46 10.81 -5.59 -3.24
N ASP A 47 11.21 -5.63 -1.97
CA ASP A 47 11.85 -6.77 -1.33
C ASP A 47 10.81 -7.58 -0.54
N SER A 48 10.43 -8.72 -1.09
CA SER A 48 9.46 -9.63 -0.49
C SER A 48 10.07 -10.68 0.42
N SER A 49 11.38 -10.61 0.73
CA SER A 49 12.05 -11.58 1.60
C SER A 49 11.56 -11.55 3.05
N ASN A 50 11.04 -10.40 3.52
CA ASN A 50 10.34 -10.27 4.79
C ASN A 50 8.87 -9.90 4.60
N ASN A 51 8.54 -8.66 4.27
CA ASN A 51 7.18 -8.16 4.01
C ASN A 51 7.23 -7.13 2.89
N GLY A 52 6.38 -7.27 1.89
CA GLY A 52 6.43 -6.41 0.70
C GLY A 52 5.76 -5.06 0.89
N PHE A 53 4.75 -4.97 1.76
CA PHE A 53 4.02 -3.75 2.07
C PHE A 53 3.64 -3.66 3.54
N ASP A 54 3.61 -2.42 4.04
CA ASP A 54 3.14 -2.09 5.37
C ASP A 54 1.96 -1.11 5.28
N PHE A 55 0.98 -1.37 6.14
CA PHE A 55 -0.21 -0.56 6.32
C PHE A 55 -0.19 -0.02 7.75
N HIS A 56 -0.04 1.29 7.90
CA HIS A 56 -0.12 1.97 9.20
C HIS A 56 -1.48 2.64 9.32
N ILE A 57 -2.33 2.11 10.19
CA ILE A 57 -3.70 2.58 10.40
C ILE A 57 -3.71 3.59 11.55
N TYR A 58 -3.92 4.86 11.22
CA TYR A 58 -3.89 6.00 12.13
C TYR A 58 -5.27 6.41 12.64
N TYR A 59 -5.30 6.90 13.87
CA TYR A 59 -6.49 7.47 14.49
C TYR A 59 -6.09 8.59 15.46
N MET A 60 -6.99 9.54 15.71
CA MET A 60 -6.76 10.58 16.72
C MET A 60 -7.06 10.03 18.12
N GLN A 61 -6.01 9.73 18.90
CA GLN A 61 -6.17 9.15 20.23
C GLN A 61 -6.91 10.06 21.24
N THR A 62 -6.95 11.37 20.97
CA THR A 62 -7.68 12.35 21.79
C THR A 62 -9.17 12.43 21.48
N VAL A 63 -9.63 11.75 20.41
CA VAL A 63 -11.04 11.65 20.02
C VAL A 63 -11.56 10.28 20.46
N PRO A 64 -12.36 10.18 21.55
CA PRO A 64 -12.73 8.89 22.14
C PRO A 64 -13.41 7.93 21.16
N SER A 65 -14.27 8.44 20.28
CA SER A 65 -14.95 7.62 19.27
C SER A 65 -13.99 7.01 18.24
N GLU A 66 -12.94 7.76 17.83
CA GLU A 66 -11.92 7.22 16.92
C GLU A 66 -11.05 6.17 17.62
N ALA A 67 -10.69 6.40 18.89
CA ALA A 67 -9.90 5.43 19.66
C ALA A 67 -10.65 4.12 19.91
N ILE A 68 -11.96 4.18 20.20
CA ILE A 68 -12.83 3.00 20.32
C ILE A 68 -12.90 2.27 18.98
N PHE A 69 -13.23 3.00 17.91
CA PHE A 69 -13.34 2.41 16.57
C PHE A 69 -12.04 1.75 16.12
N ALA A 70 -10.89 2.42 16.30
CA ALA A 70 -9.59 1.88 15.91
C ALA A 70 -9.25 0.59 16.66
N ARG A 71 -9.67 0.47 17.93
CA ARG A 71 -9.47 -0.75 18.72
C ARG A 71 -10.35 -1.90 18.24
N GLU A 72 -11.61 -1.63 17.91
CA GLU A 72 -12.52 -2.60 17.31
C GLU A 72 -12.04 -3.03 15.92
N LEU A 73 -11.55 -2.08 15.12
CA LEU A 73 -10.96 -2.34 13.81
C LEU A 73 -9.71 -3.23 13.94
N HIS A 74 -8.83 -2.94 14.89
CA HIS A 74 -7.64 -3.77 15.17
C HIS A 74 -8.04 -5.22 15.52
N GLU A 75 -9.02 -5.41 16.39
CA GLU A 75 -9.54 -6.74 16.69
C GLU A 75 -10.14 -7.41 15.45
N ARG A 76 -10.94 -6.68 14.67
CA ARG A 76 -11.57 -7.21 13.46
C ARG A 76 -10.54 -7.69 12.44
N VAL A 77 -9.48 -6.90 12.20
CA VAL A 77 -8.38 -7.31 11.30
C VAL A 77 -7.72 -8.59 11.81
N ARG A 78 -7.48 -8.72 13.12
CA ARG A 78 -6.90 -9.95 13.71
C ARG A 78 -7.79 -11.18 13.58
N ARG A 79 -9.11 -11.00 13.51
CA ARG A 79 -10.06 -12.11 13.33
C ARG A 79 -10.21 -12.53 11.87
N GLU A 80 -10.18 -11.56 10.95
CA GLU A 80 -10.46 -11.80 9.53
C GLU A 80 -9.21 -12.14 8.72
N PHE A 81 -8.06 -11.62 9.14
CA PHE A 81 -6.76 -11.83 8.49
C PHE A 81 -5.70 -12.37 9.47
N PRO A 82 -5.96 -13.50 10.17
CA PRO A 82 -5.02 -14.03 11.15
C PRO A 82 -3.67 -14.46 10.55
N GLU A 83 -3.61 -14.63 9.23
CA GLU A 83 -2.39 -14.96 8.46
C GLU A 83 -1.48 -13.75 8.21
N LEU A 84 -1.97 -12.52 8.37
CA LEU A 84 -1.14 -11.32 8.23
C LEU A 84 -0.34 -11.05 9.50
N ARG A 85 0.79 -10.37 9.35
CA ARG A 85 1.56 -9.94 10.52
C ARG A 85 0.93 -8.65 11.05
N ILE A 86 0.30 -8.74 12.21
CA ILE A 86 -0.43 -7.65 12.84
C ILE A 86 0.30 -7.24 14.12
N TYR A 87 0.68 -5.97 14.21
CA TYR A 87 1.45 -5.44 15.33
C TYR A 87 0.55 -4.98 16.47
N LYS A 88 1.19 -4.63 17.60
CA LYS A 88 0.49 -4.08 18.76
C LYS A 88 -0.21 -2.78 18.43
N PHE A 89 -1.29 -2.53 19.16
CA PHE A 89 -2.01 -1.27 19.12
C PHE A 89 -1.23 -0.20 19.90
N TRP A 90 -0.85 0.89 19.23
CA TRP A 90 -0.21 2.02 19.88
C TRP A 90 -1.23 3.13 20.15
N ASP A 91 -1.20 3.68 21.35
CA ASP A 91 -2.02 4.81 21.82
C ASP A 91 -1.28 6.15 21.81
N ARG A 92 -0.10 6.16 21.17
CA ARG A 92 0.81 7.31 21.09
C ARG A 92 1.64 7.27 19.79
N PRO A 93 2.26 8.40 19.40
CA PRO A 93 3.24 8.43 18.32
C PRO A 93 4.42 7.48 18.58
N VAL A 94 4.91 6.83 17.53
CA VAL A 94 6.07 5.93 17.55
C VAL A 94 6.85 6.08 16.25
N GLY A 95 8.18 6.16 16.32
CA GLY A 95 9.02 6.30 15.12
C GLY A 95 8.64 7.52 14.26
N PRO A 96 8.52 7.39 12.92
CA PRO A 96 8.16 8.49 12.04
C PRO A 96 6.66 8.85 12.11
N HIS A 97 5.85 8.06 12.82
CA HIS A 97 4.39 8.13 12.80
C HIS A 97 3.90 9.18 13.83
N PRO A 98 3.22 10.27 13.38
CA PRO A 98 2.97 11.46 14.21
C PRO A 98 1.77 11.33 15.16
N THR A 99 1.00 10.25 15.06
CA THR A 99 -0.19 10.00 15.90
C THR A 99 -0.27 8.52 16.24
N ALA A 100 -1.26 8.13 17.04
CA ALA A 100 -1.49 6.76 17.42
C ALA A 100 -1.86 5.89 16.19
N MET A 101 -1.36 4.66 16.16
CA MET A 101 -1.56 3.76 15.03
C MET A 101 -1.43 2.29 15.40
N PHE A 102 -1.75 1.40 14.46
CA PHE A 102 -1.26 0.04 14.44
C PHE A 102 -0.81 -0.35 13.03
N GLU A 103 0.10 -1.31 12.94
CA GLU A 103 0.72 -1.75 11.70
C GLU A 103 0.23 -3.15 11.30
N VAL A 104 0.04 -3.36 10.00
CA VAL A 104 -0.28 -4.66 9.39
C VAL A 104 0.57 -4.84 8.14
N ASN A 105 1.23 -5.98 8.02
CA ASN A 105 2.19 -6.23 6.94
C ASN A 105 1.65 -7.34 6.04
N THR A 106 1.83 -7.16 4.73
CA THR A 106 1.44 -8.12 3.70
C THR A 106 2.66 -8.64 2.94
N PHE A 107 2.56 -9.88 2.49
CA PHE A 107 3.70 -10.65 1.98
C PHE A 107 3.58 -10.96 0.49
N THR A 108 2.37 -10.88 -0.07
CA THR A 108 2.11 -11.19 -1.49
C THR A 108 1.21 -10.14 -2.15
N PRO A 109 1.26 -9.99 -3.49
CA PRO A 109 0.36 -9.09 -4.21
C PRO A 109 -1.12 -9.34 -3.92
N HIS A 110 -1.50 -10.61 -3.79
CA HIS A 110 -2.87 -11.02 -3.47
C HIS A 110 -3.29 -10.57 -2.06
N GLN A 111 -2.42 -10.74 -1.05
CA GLN A 111 -2.70 -10.25 0.31
C GLN A 111 -2.82 -8.73 0.33
N THR A 112 -1.91 -8.01 -0.32
CA THR A 112 -1.96 -6.54 -0.41
C THR A 112 -3.26 -6.08 -1.05
N GLY A 113 -3.65 -6.66 -2.19
CA GLY A 113 -4.89 -6.30 -2.88
C GLY A 113 -6.15 -6.62 -2.06
N ALA A 114 -6.19 -7.78 -1.41
CA ALA A 114 -7.31 -8.17 -0.55
C ALA A 114 -7.46 -7.22 0.65
N PHE A 115 -6.37 -6.98 1.38
CA PHE A 115 -6.39 -6.12 2.57
C PHE A 115 -6.67 -4.65 2.22
N PHE A 116 -6.07 -4.14 1.14
CA PHE A 116 -6.36 -2.80 0.62
C PHE A 116 -7.85 -2.62 0.29
N SER A 117 -8.43 -3.57 -0.44
CA SER A 117 -9.84 -3.52 -0.83
C SER A 117 -10.74 -3.59 0.40
N TRP A 118 -10.38 -4.41 1.38
CA TRP A 118 -11.12 -4.53 2.64
C TRP A 118 -11.07 -3.25 3.47
N LEU A 119 -9.90 -2.64 3.63
CA LEU A 119 -9.73 -1.37 4.36
C LEU A 119 -10.50 -0.22 3.71
N THR A 120 -10.64 -0.23 2.38
CA THR A 120 -11.42 0.79 1.64
C THR A 120 -12.84 0.93 2.18
N VAL A 121 -13.44 -0.19 2.62
CA VAL A 121 -14.80 -0.23 3.16
C VAL A 121 -14.82 -0.12 4.69
N ASN A 122 -13.88 -0.78 5.38
CA ASN A 122 -14.00 -1.03 6.81
C ASN A 122 -13.21 -0.06 7.71
N ARG A 123 -12.32 0.78 7.17
CA ARG A 123 -11.43 1.62 8.00
C ARG A 123 -12.13 2.75 8.76
N GLY A 124 -13.38 3.06 8.46
CA GLY A 124 -14.14 4.15 9.07
C GLY A 124 -13.37 5.48 9.07
N PRO A 125 -13.21 6.16 10.24
CA PRO A 125 -12.52 7.45 10.32
C PRO A 125 -11.00 7.35 10.18
N CYS A 126 -10.41 6.16 10.29
CA CYS A 126 -8.96 5.99 10.31
C CYS A 126 -8.32 6.33 8.96
N SER A 127 -7.16 6.98 8.98
CA SER A 127 -6.30 7.16 7.80
C SER A 127 -5.31 6.00 7.70
N VAL A 128 -4.87 5.64 6.50
CA VAL A 128 -3.89 4.56 6.31
C VAL A 128 -2.72 5.03 5.45
N LEU A 129 -1.51 5.01 6.00
CA LEU A 129 -0.27 5.08 5.21
C LEU A 129 0.03 3.68 4.70
N ILE A 130 0.28 3.56 3.40
CA ILE A 130 0.53 2.30 2.72
C ILE A 130 1.82 2.47 1.96
N HIS A 131 2.88 1.75 2.31
CA HIS A 131 4.14 1.85 1.57
C HIS A 131 4.72 0.47 1.26
N PRO A 132 5.44 0.33 0.13
CA PRO A 132 6.23 -0.86 -0.11
C PRO A 132 7.46 -0.90 0.81
N ASN A 133 8.17 -2.02 0.81
CA ASN A 133 9.52 -2.10 1.37
C ASN A 133 10.53 -2.37 0.25
N THR A 134 11.50 -1.47 0.08
CA THR A 134 12.50 -1.52 -1.01
C THR A 134 13.95 -1.47 -0.53
N ASN A 135 14.16 -1.61 0.79
CA ASN A 135 15.44 -1.36 1.48
C ASN A 135 15.89 0.11 1.42
N ASP A 136 14.95 1.04 1.26
CA ASP A 136 15.15 2.49 1.40
C ASP A 136 13.96 3.06 2.18
N ALA A 137 14.06 3.01 3.51
CA ALA A 137 12.92 3.34 4.37
C ALA A 137 12.45 4.79 4.16
N TYR A 138 13.39 5.71 3.91
CA TYR A 138 13.07 7.10 3.64
C TYR A 138 12.22 7.23 2.36
N LYS A 139 12.68 6.62 1.26
CA LYS A 139 11.95 6.66 0.00
C LYS A 139 10.60 5.95 0.07
N ASP A 140 10.55 4.81 0.76
CA ASP A 140 9.33 4.03 0.96
C ASP A 140 8.23 4.88 1.61
N HIS A 141 8.57 5.66 2.64
CA HIS A 141 7.61 6.47 3.39
C HIS A 141 7.34 7.87 2.79
N THR A 142 8.13 8.33 1.81
CA THR A 142 8.05 9.71 1.27
C THR A 142 7.77 9.82 -0.22
N GLU A 143 8.18 8.84 -1.02
CA GLU A 143 7.99 8.86 -2.47
C GLU A 143 7.11 7.71 -2.96
N LEU A 144 7.26 6.52 -2.38
CA LEU A 144 6.56 5.31 -2.81
C LEU A 144 5.29 5.02 -2.01
N MET A 145 4.99 5.84 -1.00
CA MET A 145 3.80 5.67 -0.18
C MET A 145 2.53 6.12 -0.90
N SER A 146 1.43 5.52 -0.49
CA SER A 146 0.07 5.90 -0.82
C SER A 146 -0.69 6.16 0.48
N TRP A 147 -1.78 6.94 0.37
CA TRP A 147 -2.66 7.22 1.49
C TRP A 147 -4.08 6.82 1.18
N MET A 148 -4.74 6.21 2.16
CA MET A 148 -6.18 6.07 2.20
C MET A 148 -6.76 7.00 3.28
N GLY A 149 -7.68 7.89 2.88
CA GLY A 149 -8.18 8.93 3.78
C GLY A 149 -7.28 10.16 3.80
N ARG A 150 -7.17 10.83 4.96
CA ARG A 150 -6.41 12.08 5.09
C ARG A 150 -4.93 11.79 5.37
N PRO A 151 -3.98 12.28 4.56
CA PRO A 151 -2.55 12.14 4.86
C PRO A 151 -2.14 12.81 6.17
N TRP A 152 -1.14 12.23 6.83
CA TRP A 152 -0.52 12.81 8.03
C TRP A 152 0.93 13.24 7.76
N PRO A 153 1.42 14.32 8.39
CA PRO A 153 2.80 14.78 8.21
C PRO A 153 3.76 13.88 9.00
N LEU A 154 4.43 12.95 8.32
CA LEU A 154 5.41 12.05 8.93
C LEU A 154 6.67 12.79 9.38
N ASN A 155 7.32 12.31 10.44
CA ASN A 155 8.66 12.75 10.81
C ASN A 155 9.72 11.99 9.99
N ALA A 156 9.76 12.29 8.68
CA ALA A 156 10.57 11.56 7.71
C ALA A 156 12.09 11.64 7.97
N GLU A 157 12.57 12.67 8.66
CA GLU A 157 13.99 12.79 9.02
C GLU A 157 14.49 11.61 9.85
N MET A 158 13.62 10.96 10.62
CA MET A 158 13.97 9.76 11.41
C MET A 158 14.28 8.53 10.55
N LEU A 159 13.97 8.56 9.25
CA LEU A 159 14.15 7.44 8.33
C LEU A 159 15.44 7.54 7.51
N LYS A 160 16.15 8.67 7.58
CA LYS A 160 17.41 8.83 6.84
C LYS A 160 18.49 7.91 7.44
N GLY A 161 19.12 7.11 6.58
CA GLY A 161 20.20 6.19 6.97
C GLY A 161 19.73 4.82 7.47
N HIS A 162 18.45 4.49 7.26
CA HIS A 162 17.84 3.20 7.59
C HIS A 162 17.40 2.45 6.34
#